data_AF-A0A318H830-F1
#
_entry.id   AF-A0A318H830-F1
#
_cell.length_a   1.000
_cell.length_b   1.000
_cell.length_c   1.000
_cell.angle_alpha   90.00
_cell.angle_beta   90.00
_cell.angle_gamma   90.00
#
_symmetry.space_group_name_H-M   'P 1'
#
loop_
_entity.id
_entity.type
_entity.pdbx_description
1 polymer ?
#
loop_
_entity_poly.entity_id
_entity_poly.type
_entity_poly.pdbx_seq_one_letter_code
_entity_poly.pdbx_strand_id
1 'polypeptide(L)'
;MADLAALPHAAVVVEDRYSAVFKLDRVRPALVADGHAELAIRWPTVPTLFCETRGLAEEWTYRHLAAAHAWAITEHPALQRISPGNKTLDVTDLDQAPAAPEPATAEVRAWARSVGLLVPDRGRLRPEIWQGSRDEHADRH
;
A
#
# COMPACT_ATOMS: atom_id res chain seq x y z
N MET A 1 17.70 -8.63 -1.69
CA MET A 1 16.98 -8.95 -2.95
C MET A 1 16.23 -10.27 -2.86
N ALA A 2 16.79 -11.33 -2.28
CA ALA A 2 16.07 -12.60 -2.11
C ALA A 2 14.71 -12.45 -1.36
N ASP A 3 14.70 -11.79 -0.21
CA ASP A 3 13.46 -11.58 0.56
C ASP A 3 12.45 -10.70 -0.20
N LEU A 4 12.92 -9.66 -0.90
CA LEU A 4 12.06 -8.85 -1.76
C LEU A 4 11.46 -9.67 -2.91
N ALA A 5 12.21 -10.62 -3.47
CA ALA A 5 11.72 -11.47 -4.54
C ALA A 5 10.63 -12.46 -4.08
N ALA A 6 10.48 -12.66 -2.77
CA ALA A 6 9.38 -13.44 -2.19
C ALA A 6 8.08 -12.60 -2.04
N LEU A 7 8.15 -11.27 -2.17
CA LEU A 7 7.00 -10.39 -2.05
C LEU A 7 6.35 -10.14 -3.43
N PRO A 8 5.01 -10.11 -3.51
CA PRO A 8 4.33 -9.72 -4.74
C PRO A 8 4.61 -8.26 -5.07
N HIS A 9 4.95 -7.99 -6.33
CA HIS A 9 5.17 -6.64 -6.86
C HIS A 9 6.24 -5.79 -6.15
N ALA A 10 7.23 -6.42 -5.51
CA ALA A 10 8.36 -5.70 -4.92
C ALA A 10 9.17 -4.95 -6.00
N ALA A 11 9.71 -3.79 -5.63
CA ALA A 11 10.57 -2.99 -6.47
C ALA A 11 11.58 -2.21 -5.62
N VAL A 12 12.71 -1.85 -6.22
CA VAL A 12 13.71 -0.95 -5.62
C VAL A 12 13.72 0.34 -6.42
N VAL A 13 13.58 1.47 -5.72
CA VAL A 13 13.60 2.81 -6.31
C VAL A 13 14.84 3.54 -5.81
N VAL A 14 15.60 4.12 -6.74
CA VAL A 14 16.82 4.87 -6.48
C VAL A 14 16.58 6.34 -6.83
N GLU A 15 16.81 7.23 -5.85
CA GLU A 15 16.74 8.68 -6.00
C GLU A 15 17.99 9.24 -6.71
N ASP A 16 18.28 8.78 -7.91
CA ASP A 16 19.26 9.38 -8.82
C ASP A 16 19.12 8.77 -10.21
N ARG A 17 19.93 9.23 -11.16
CA ARG A 17 20.10 8.62 -12.48
C ARG A 17 21.12 7.50 -12.41
N TYR A 18 20.95 6.50 -13.27
CA TYR A 18 21.96 5.46 -13.44
C TYR A 18 23.35 6.02 -13.79
N SER A 19 23.42 7.11 -14.56
CA SER A 19 24.69 7.76 -14.91
C SER A 19 25.44 8.34 -13.71
N ALA A 20 24.77 8.60 -12.58
CA ALA A 20 25.42 9.06 -11.35
C ALA A 20 26.28 7.99 -10.69
N VAL A 21 26.02 6.70 -10.96
CA VAL A 21 26.89 5.59 -10.53
C VAL A 21 28.33 5.79 -11.00
N PHE A 22 28.51 6.36 -12.19
CA PHE A 22 29.83 6.62 -12.78
C PHE A 22 30.53 7.87 -12.24
N LYS A 23 29.92 8.54 -11.27
CA LYS A 23 30.47 9.71 -10.57
C LYS A 23 30.82 9.40 -9.11
N LEU A 24 30.72 8.14 -8.69
CA LEU A 24 31.05 7.73 -7.32
C LEU A 24 32.57 7.80 -7.07
N ASP A 25 32.97 8.49 -6.01
CA ASP A 25 34.38 8.63 -5.62
C ASP A 25 34.81 7.64 -4.52
N ARG A 26 33.84 7.00 -3.87
CA ARG A 26 34.09 6.11 -2.71
C ARG A 26 34.15 4.63 -3.08
N VAL A 27 33.50 4.26 -4.18
CA VAL A 27 33.42 2.88 -4.66
C VAL A 27 33.65 2.91 -6.15
N ARG A 28 34.40 1.94 -6.69
CA ARG A 28 34.65 1.83 -8.13
C ARG A 28 33.31 1.70 -8.88
N PRO A 29 32.98 2.59 -9.82
CA PRO A 29 31.70 2.52 -10.53
C PRO A 29 31.42 1.18 -11.20
N ALA A 30 32.45 0.53 -11.75
CA ALA A 30 32.33 -0.79 -12.37
C ALA A 30 31.76 -1.83 -11.41
N LEU A 31 32.18 -1.82 -10.13
CA LEU A 31 31.66 -2.77 -9.14
C LEU A 31 30.15 -2.59 -8.91
N VAL A 32 29.69 -1.34 -8.88
CA VAL A 32 28.26 -1.04 -8.68
C VAL A 32 27.46 -1.38 -9.93
N ALA A 33 27.97 -1.07 -11.12
CA ALA A 33 27.33 -1.39 -12.39
C ALA A 33 27.22 -2.91 -12.62
N ASP A 34 28.30 -3.65 -12.36
CA ASP A 34 28.33 -5.12 -12.47
C ASP A 34 27.37 -5.74 -11.44
N GLY A 35 27.38 -5.26 -10.20
CA GLY A 35 26.45 -5.71 -9.16
C GLY A 35 24.99 -5.43 -9.52
N HIS A 36 24.68 -4.25 -10.06
CA HIS A 36 23.32 -3.93 -10.55
C HIS A 36 22.89 -4.89 -11.67
N ALA A 37 23.77 -5.18 -12.62
CA ALA A 37 23.49 -6.14 -13.70
C ALA A 37 23.29 -7.56 -13.16
N GLU A 38 24.12 -8.01 -12.22
CA GLU A 38 23.97 -9.32 -11.57
C GLU A 38 22.63 -9.42 -10.83
N LEU A 39 22.26 -8.39 -10.07
CA LEU A 39 20.98 -8.35 -9.36
C LEU A 39 19.79 -8.47 -10.34
N ALA A 40 19.83 -7.76 -11.46
CA ALA A 40 18.78 -7.79 -12.47
C ALA A 40 18.61 -9.16 -13.13
N ILE A 41 19.72 -9.89 -13.37
CA ILE A 41 19.68 -11.24 -13.91
C ILE A 41 19.23 -12.26 -12.87
N ARG A 42 19.70 -12.12 -11.63
CA ARG A 42 19.45 -13.09 -10.56
C ARG A 42 18.05 -12.96 -9.95
N TRP A 43 17.50 -11.75 -9.92
CA TRP A 43 16.14 -11.47 -9.41
C TRP A 43 15.35 -10.60 -10.40
N PRO A 44 15.01 -11.14 -11.59
CA PRO A 44 14.35 -10.37 -12.65
C PRO A 44 12.93 -9.91 -12.28
N THR A 45 12.33 -10.49 -11.23
CA THR A 45 11.01 -10.12 -10.72
C THR A 45 11.03 -8.87 -9.83
N VAL A 46 12.20 -8.41 -9.39
CA VAL A 46 12.35 -7.21 -8.54
C VAL A 46 13.04 -6.11 -9.35
N PRO A 47 12.30 -5.26 -10.09
CA PRO A 47 12.90 -4.20 -10.87
C PRO A 47 13.62 -3.19 -9.98
N THR A 48 14.77 -2.70 -10.46
CA THR A 48 15.51 -1.57 -9.86
C THR A 48 15.42 -0.37 -10.79
N LEU A 49 14.84 0.73 -10.31
CA LEU A 49 14.54 1.92 -11.10
C LEU A 49 15.33 3.12 -10.60
N PHE A 50 15.94 3.86 -11.53
CA PHE A 50 16.64 5.10 -11.28
C PHE A 50 15.75 6.27 -11.68
N CYS A 51 15.25 7.01 -10.69
CA CYS A 51 14.21 8.01 -10.87
C CYS A 51 14.72 9.45 -10.99
N GLU A 52 16.03 9.67 -11.07
CA GLU A 52 16.69 10.98 -11.23
C GLU A 52 16.53 11.96 -10.06
N THR A 53 15.31 12.23 -9.60
CA THR A 53 15.02 13.16 -8.51
C THR A 53 14.11 12.52 -7.48
N ARG A 54 14.09 13.09 -6.29
CA ARG A 54 13.14 12.74 -5.23
C ARG A 54 11.69 12.78 -5.68
N GLY A 55 11.26 13.87 -6.31
CA GLY A 55 9.86 14.03 -6.72
C GLY A 55 9.42 12.96 -7.72
N LEU A 56 10.31 12.57 -8.65
CA LEU A 56 10.03 11.48 -9.59
C LEU A 56 10.03 10.11 -8.91
N ALA A 57 10.90 9.88 -7.93
CA ALA A 57 10.91 8.66 -7.12
C ALA A 57 9.63 8.52 -6.30
N GLU A 58 9.18 9.60 -5.66
CA GLU A 58 7.93 9.66 -4.89
C GLU A 58 6.72 9.45 -5.81
N GLU A 59 6.68 10.10 -6.97
CA GLU A 59 5.59 9.95 -7.95
C GLU A 59 5.49 8.50 -8.46
N TRP A 60 6.62 7.90 -8.82
CA TRP A 60 6.65 6.51 -9.24
C TRP A 60 6.22 5.58 -8.11
N THR A 61 6.72 5.80 -6.89
CA THR A 61 6.38 5.01 -5.71
C THR A 61 4.89 5.08 -5.41
N TYR A 62 4.32 6.28 -5.40
CA TYR A 62 2.88 6.50 -5.20
C TYR A 62 2.05 5.73 -6.24
N ARG A 63 2.40 5.83 -7.53
CA ARG A 63 1.67 5.14 -8.61
C ARG A 63 1.83 3.63 -8.56
N HIS A 64 3.04 3.13 -8.28
CA HIS A 64 3.31 1.70 -8.16
C HIS A 64 2.54 1.09 -7.01
N LEU A 65 2.57 1.73 -5.83
CA LEU A 65 1.81 1.29 -4.67
C LEU A 65 0.29 1.39 -4.90
N ALA A 66 -0.20 2.45 -5.54
CA ALA A 66 -1.60 2.55 -5.90
C ALA A 66 -2.05 1.43 -6.85
N ALA A 67 -1.22 1.08 -7.84
CA ALA A 67 -1.49 -0.02 -8.76
C ALA A 67 -1.45 -1.38 -8.05
N ALA A 68 -0.43 -1.62 -7.22
CA ALA A 68 -0.31 -2.84 -6.41
C ALA A 68 -1.49 -3.00 -5.45
N HIS A 69 -1.93 -1.91 -4.82
CA HIS A 69 -3.12 -1.88 -3.97
C HIS A 69 -4.40 -2.19 -4.75
N ALA A 70 -4.58 -1.58 -5.92
CA ALA A 70 -5.73 -1.88 -6.78
C ALA A 70 -5.75 -3.36 -7.18
N TRP A 71 -4.61 -3.90 -7.60
CA TRP A 71 -4.45 -5.33 -7.94
C TRP A 71 -4.76 -6.22 -6.74
N ALA A 72 -4.25 -5.88 -5.55
CA ALA A 72 -4.50 -6.64 -4.34
C ALA A 72 -6.01 -6.71 -4.04
N ILE A 73 -6.74 -5.60 -4.17
CA ILE A 73 -8.19 -5.55 -3.90
C ILE A 73 -9.02 -6.28 -4.96
N THR A 74 -8.65 -6.19 -6.24
CA THR A 74 -9.45 -6.76 -7.33
C THR A 74 -9.15 -8.25 -7.56
N GLU A 75 -7.88 -8.64 -7.44
CA GLU A 75 -7.38 -9.92 -7.94
C GLU A 75 -7.23 -10.97 -6.83
N HIS A 76 -6.95 -10.60 -5.58
CA HIS A 76 -6.96 -11.57 -4.47
C HIS A 76 -8.32 -12.25 -4.28
N PRO A 77 -9.47 -11.53 -4.27
CA PRO A 77 -10.77 -12.18 -4.18
C PRO A 77 -11.10 -13.00 -5.43
N ALA A 78 -10.53 -12.66 -6.59
CA ALA A 78 -10.75 -13.37 -7.84
C ALA A 78 -9.99 -14.71 -7.89
N LEU A 79 -8.72 -14.72 -7.47
CA LEU A 79 -7.90 -15.93 -7.37
C LEU A 79 -8.48 -16.91 -6.33
N GLN A 80 -9.02 -16.41 -5.21
CA GLN A 80 -9.71 -17.23 -4.22
C GLN A 80 -11.01 -17.86 -4.75
N ARG A 81 -11.76 -17.17 -5.62
CA ARG A 81 -12.98 -17.70 -6.25
C ARG A 81 -12.72 -18.77 -7.30
N ILE A 82 -11.58 -18.71 -8.00
CA ILE A 82 -11.24 -19.63 -9.10
C ILE A 82 -10.59 -20.92 -8.56
N SER A 83 -10.00 -20.92 -7.36
CA SER A 83 -9.43 -22.11 -6.71
C SER A 83 -10.12 -22.44 -5.37
N PRO A 84 -11.29 -23.11 -5.39
CA PRO A 84 -11.89 -23.65 -4.18
C PRO A 84 -11.10 -24.89 -3.73
N GLY A 85 -9.94 -24.67 -3.08
CA GLY A 85 -9.12 -25.76 -2.55
C GLY A 85 -7.64 -25.44 -2.35
N ASN A 86 -7.11 -24.34 -2.89
CA ASN A 86 -5.69 -24.00 -2.69
C ASN A 86 -5.49 -23.22 -1.38
N LYS A 87 -5.48 -23.96 -0.28
CA LYS A 87 -5.20 -23.46 1.07
C LYS A 87 -3.70 -23.28 1.29
N THR A 88 -2.98 -22.56 0.42
CA THR A 88 -1.58 -22.15 0.72
C THR A 88 -1.13 -20.96 -0.11
N LEU A 89 -1.50 -19.76 0.33
CA LEU A 89 -0.60 -18.61 0.39
C LEU A 89 -1.02 -17.85 1.65
N ASP A 90 -0.46 -18.23 2.79
CA ASP A 90 -0.61 -17.51 4.06
C ASP A 90 0.21 -16.21 3.91
N VAL A 91 -0.38 -15.21 3.25
CA VAL A 91 0.12 -13.83 3.24
C VAL A 91 -0.49 -13.10 4.43
N THR A 92 -0.37 -13.68 5.63
CA THR A 92 -1.02 -13.19 6.86
C THR A 92 -0.19 -12.14 7.60
N ASP A 93 0.78 -11.48 6.95
CA ASP A 93 1.60 -10.44 7.60
C ASP A 93 1.49 -9.05 6.94
N LEU A 94 0.59 -8.87 5.96
CA LEU A 94 0.25 -7.54 5.43
C LEU A 94 -1.19 -7.10 5.79
N ASP A 95 -1.97 -7.96 6.45
CA ASP A 95 -3.31 -7.64 6.96
C ASP A 95 -3.28 -6.75 8.22
N GLN A 96 -2.11 -6.26 8.63
CA GLN A 96 -1.97 -5.18 9.62
C GLN A 96 -1.99 -3.80 8.93
N ALA A 97 -2.87 -3.60 7.96
CA ALA A 97 -3.22 -2.28 7.44
C ALA A 97 -4.28 -1.65 8.38
N PRO A 98 -4.20 -0.35 8.71
CA PRO A 98 -5.12 0.27 9.64
C PRO A 98 -6.57 0.21 9.14
N ALA A 99 -7.48 0.07 10.11
CA ALA A 99 -8.89 -0.24 9.95
C ALA A 99 -9.66 0.66 8.96
N ALA A 100 -10.79 0.09 8.51
CA ALA A 100 -11.80 0.57 7.56
C ALA A 100 -11.98 2.10 7.46
N PRO A 101 -12.39 2.61 6.27
CA PRO A 101 -12.62 4.04 6.07
C PRO A 101 -13.59 4.58 7.13
N GLU A 102 -13.20 5.68 7.79
CA GLU A 102 -14.08 6.33 8.77
C GLU A 102 -15.45 6.62 8.14
N PRO A 103 -16.56 6.33 8.85
CA PRO A 103 -17.89 6.55 8.32
C PRO A 103 -18.05 8.03 7.97
N ALA A 104 -18.54 8.29 6.75
CA ALA A 104 -18.73 9.65 6.28
C ALA A 104 -19.65 10.39 7.27
N THR A 105 -19.40 11.68 7.54
CA THR A 105 -20.20 12.46 8.51
C THR A 105 -21.72 12.42 8.22
N ALA A 106 -22.13 12.16 6.97
CA ALA A 106 -23.53 11.97 6.59
C ALA A 106 -24.13 10.67 7.14
N GLU A 107 -23.38 9.58 7.18
CA GLU A 107 -23.78 8.27 7.69
C GLU A 107 -23.94 8.31 9.21
N VAL A 108 -22.98 8.90 9.92
CA VAL A 108 -23.07 9.14 11.37
C VAL A 108 -24.29 10.00 11.73
N ARG A 109 -24.67 10.96 10.88
CA ARG A 109 -25.91 11.74 11.06
C ARG A 109 -27.17 10.91 10.84
N ALA A 110 -27.17 10.03 9.85
CA ALA A 110 -28.33 9.17 9.56
C ALA A 110 -28.58 8.21 10.74
N TRP A 111 -27.51 7.58 11.22
CA TRP A 111 -27.53 6.74 12.42
C TRP A 111 -28.02 7.50 13.67
N ALA A 112 -27.42 8.66 13.96
CA ALA A 112 -27.80 9.41 15.16
C ALA A 112 -29.30 9.77 15.16
N ARG A 113 -29.88 10.09 14.00
CA ARG A 113 -31.33 10.31 13.89
C ARG A 113 -32.14 9.04 14.07
N SER A 114 -31.68 7.88 13.56
CA SER A 114 -32.42 6.62 13.74
C SER A 114 -32.48 6.16 15.18
N VAL A 115 -31.48 6.50 16.01
CA VAL A 115 -31.47 6.23 17.46
C VAL A 115 -32.05 7.38 18.30
N GLY A 116 -32.61 8.41 17.67
CA GLY A 116 -33.31 9.52 18.34
C GLY A 116 -32.42 10.64 18.91
N LEU A 117 -31.13 10.67 18.55
CA LEU A 117 -30.20 11.74 18.95
C LEU A 117 -30.39 12.99 18.06
N LEU A 118 -30.46 14.15 18.70
CA LEU A 118 -30.67 15.43 18.01
C LEU A 118 -29.35 15.97 17.48
N VAL A 119 -29.21 15.97 16.15
CA VAL A 119 -27.97 16.36 15.46
C VAL A 119 -28.24 17.45 14.41
N PRO A 120 -27.41 18.53 14.33
CA PRO A 120 -27.55 19.57 13.33
C PRO A 120 -27.39 19.06 11.88
N ASP A 121 -28.20 19.59 10.96
CA ASP A 121 -28.18 19.20 9.54
C ASP A 121 -26.88 19.59 8.82
N ARG A 122 -26.16 20.60 9.34
CA ARG A 122 -24.89 21.06 8.79
C ARG A 122 -23.91 21.39 9.91
N GLY A 123 -22.62 21.29 9.60
CA GLY A 123 -21.53 21.58 10.54
C GLY A 123 -21.00 20.36 11.27
N ARG A 124 -20.08 20.62 12.21
CA ARG A 124 -19.30 19.60 12.91
C ARG A 124 -20.17 18.85 13.93
N LEU A 125 -20.08 17.52 13.94
CA LEU A 125 -20.73 16.68 14.93
C LEU A 125 -20.00 16.72 16.26
N ARG A 126 -20.75 16.61 17.36
CA ARG A 126 -20.17 16.52 18.71
C ARG A 126 -19.35 15.21 18.84
N PRO A 127 -18.24 15.22 19.59
CA PRO A 127 -17.40 14.02 19.79
C PRO A 127 -18.16 12.81 20.34
N GLU A 128 -19.16 13.05 21.19
CA GLU A 128 -20.02 12.01 21.80
C GLU A 128 -20.81 11.22 20.74
N ILE A 129 -21.25 11.87 19.65
CA ILE A 129 -21.97 11.22 18.55
C ILE A 129 -21.03 10.31 17.74
N TRP A 130 -19.79 10.74 17.55
CA TRP A 130 -18.77 9.91 16.91
C TRP A 130 -18.42 8.69 17.74
N GLN A 131 -18.40 8.82 19.06
CA GLN A 131 -18.11 7.69 19.94
C GLN A 131 -19.25 6.67 19.92
N GLY A 132 -20.50 7.10 20.08
CA GLY A 132 -21.65 6.19 20.01
C GLY A 132 -21.77 5.45 18.68
N SER A 133 -21.43 6.11 17.56
CA SER A 133 -21.40 5.46 16.25
C SER A 133 -20.32 4.39 16.16
N ARG A 134 -19.14 4.61 16.77
CA ARG A 134 -18.07 3.61 16.81
C ARG A 134 -18.45 2.41 17.67
N ASP A 135 -19.06 2.66 18.81
CA ASP A 135 -19.46 1.61 19.75
C ASP A 135 -20.54 0.70 19.12
N GLU A 136 -21.55 1.27 18.43
CA GLU A 136 -22.58 0.47 17.75
C GLU A 136 -22.04 -0.32 16.54
N HIS A 137 -21.06 0.22 15.82
CA HIS A 137 -20.45 -0.49 14.68
C HIS A 137 -19.46 -1.57 15.15
N ALA A 138 -18.90 -1.44 16.35
CA ALA A 138 -18.07 -2.46 16.98
C ALA A 138 -18.89 -3.65 17.48
N ASP A 139 -20.11 -3.44 17.98
CA ASP A 139 -21.02 -4.49 18.46
C ASP A 139 -21.70 -5.31 17.33
N ARG A 140 -21.55 -4.89 16.07
CA ARG A 140 -22.20 -5.51 14.90
C ARG A 140 -21.30 -6.48 14.12
N HIS A 141 -20.10 -6.76 14.63
CA HIS A 141 -19.09 -7.69 14.10
C HIS A 141 -18.76 -8.79 15.11
#